data_AF-A0A947HQ95-F1
#
_entry.id   AF-A0A947HQ95-F1
#
_cell.length_a   1.000
_cell.length_b   1.000
_cell.length_c   1.000
_cell.angle_alpha   90.00
_cell.angle_beta   90.00
_cell.angle_gamma   90.00
#
_symmetry.space_group_name_H-M   'P 1'
#
loop_
_entity.id
_entity.type
_entity.pdbx_description
1 polymer ?
#
loop_
_entity_poly.entity_id
_entity_poly.type
_entity_poly.pdbx_seq_one_letter_code
_entity_poly.pdbx_strand_id
1 'polypeptide(L)'
;MTAQEQLELDAAAFRRLVAHLQTRTDVQNIDLMNLSGFCRNCLAKWYRAAADERGLAVSDGEARERVYGMPYDEWKARHQT
;
A
#
# COMPACT_ATOMS: atom_id res chain seq x y z
N MET A 1 13.68 -18.12 15.39
CA MET A 1 12.85 -17.56 14.32
C MET A 1 13.15 -18.31 13.04
N THR A 2 12.18 -19.02 12.50
CA THR A 2 12.25 -19.67 11.20
C THR A 2 12.02 -18.65 10.08
N ALA A 3 12.36 -19.01 8.84
CA ALA A 3 12.08 -18.16 7.69
C ALA A 3 10.56 -17.89 7.52
N GLN A 4 9.72 -18.88 7.85
CA GLN A 4 8.27 -18.73 7.82
C GLN A 4 7.77 -17.76 8.91
N GLU A 5 8.27 -17.88 10.13
CA GLU A 5 7.93 -16.97 11.22
C GLU A 5 8.33 -15.52 10.87
N GLN A 6 9.50 -15.32 10.26
CA GLN A 6 9.93 -13.99 9.81
C GLN A 6 9.01 -13.42 8.71
N LEU A 7 8.65 -14.23 7.71
CA LEU A 7 7.72 -13.84 6.66
C LEU A 7 6.36 -13.40 7.21
N GLU A 8 5.83 -14.15 8.18
CA GLU A 8 4.55 -13.84 8.82
C GLU A 8 4.59 -12.53 9.61
N LEU A 9 5.68 -12.28 10.33
CA LEU A 9 5.91 -11.04 11.08
C LEU A 9 6.05 -9.82 10.14
N ASP A 10 6.84 -9.94 9.08
CA ASP A 10 7.02 -8.86 8.08
C ASP A 10 5.69 -8.55 7.37
N ALA A 11 4.95 -9.59 6.98
CA ALA A 11 3.63 -9.42 6.38
C ALA A 11 2.62 -8.79 7.37
N ALA A 12 2.69 -9.14 8.66
CA ALA A 12 1.84 -8.53 9.69
C ALA A 12 2.17 -7.04 9.90
N ALA A 13 3.45 -6.68 9.92
CA ALA A 13 3.91 -5.29 10.01
C ALA A 13 3.42 -4.47 8.81
N PHE A 14 3.57 -5.00 7.59
CA PHE A 14 3.07 -4.34 6.38
C PHE A 14 1.55 -4.13 6.41
N ARG A 15 0.78 -5.17 6.79
CA ARG A 15 -0.68 -5.06 6.97
C ARG A 15 -1.05 -3.96 7.95
N ARG A 16 -0.29 -3.82 9.05
CA ARG A 16 -0.54 -2.81 10.07
C ARG A 16 -0.20 -1.39 9.60
N LEU A 17 0.88 -1.22 8.83
CA LEU A 17 1.19 0.05 8.16
C LEU A 17 0.06 0.48 7.21
N VAL A 18 -0.40 -0.44 6.36
CA VAL A 18 -1.50 -0.18 5.42
C VAL A 18 -2.76 0.24 6.17
N ALA A 19 -3.16 -0.51 7.20
CA ALA A 19 -4.32 -0.17 8.01
C ALA A 19 -4.18 1.21 8.68
N HIS A 20 -3.00 1.53 9.22
CA HIS A 20 -2.74 2.85 9.80
C HIS A 20 -2.92 3.98 8.77
N LEU A 21 -2.36 3.83 7.58
CA LEU A 21 -2.47 4.83 6.50
C LEU A 21 -3.89 4.97 5.94
N GLN A 22 -4.72 3.92 6.02
CA GLN A 22 -6.15 3.97 5.67
C GLN A 22 -6.95 4.79 6.69
N THR A 23 -6.60 4.73 7.98
CA THR A 23 -7.24 5.57 9.01
C THR A 23 -6.77 7.02 9.00
N ARG A 24 -5.56 7.29 8.49
CA ARG A 24 -4.95 8.62 8.44
C ARG A 24 -5.23 9.32 7.11
N THR A 25 -6.50 9.50 6.78
CA THR A 25 -6.93 10.17 5.54
C THR A 25 -6.53 11.64 5.48
N ASP A 26 -6.22 12.24 6.63
CA ASP A 26 -5.66 13.60 6.76
C ASP A 26 -4.26 13.73 6.17
N VAL A 27 -3.49 12.64 6.10
CA VAL A 27 -2.12 12.64 5.58
C VAL A 27 -2.13 12.49 4.07
N GLN A 28 -1.77 13.55 3.35
CA GLN A 28 -1.72 13.53 1.89
C GLN A 28 -0.49 12.77 1.38
N ASN A 29 -0.64 12.16 0.20
CA ASN A 29 0.49 11.46 -0.44
C ASN A 29 1.65 12.41 -0.77
N ILE A 30 1.36 13.68 -1.09
CA ILE A 30 2.41 14.67 -1.40
C ILE A 30 3.27 14.98 -0.17
N ASP A 31 2.67 15.06 1.01
CA ASP A 31 3.39 15.29 2.27
C ASP A 31 4.31 14.12 2.60
N LEU A 32 3.81 12.88 2.42
CA LEU A 32 4.62 11.67 2.58
C LEU A 32 5.78 11.64 1.59
N MET A 33 5.53 11.98 0.33
CA MET A 33 6.59 12.05 -0.70
C MET A 33 7.65 13.08 -0.35
N ASN A 34 7.25 14.28 0.05
CA ASN A 34 8.18 15.37 0.38
C ASN A 34 9.03 15.05 1.62
N LEU A 35 8.43 14.39 2.63
CA LEU A 35 9.12 14.08 3.87
C LEU A 35 9.97 12.80 3.80
N SER A 36 9.44 11.74 3.21
CA SER A 36 9.97 10.38 3.35
C SER A 36 10.34 9.70 2.04
N GLY A 37 10.09 10.34 0.89
CA GLY A 37 10.41 9.80 -0.43
C GLY A 37 9.52 8.65 -0.90
N PHE A 38 8.46 8.31 -0.16
CA PHE A 38 7.44 7.35 -0.58
C PHE A 38 6.04 7.74 -0.09
N CYS A 39 5.01 7.18 -0.70
CA CYS A 39 3.62 7.36 -0.29
C CYS A 39 2.79 6.09 -0.54
N ARG A 40 1.46 6.15 -0.38
CA ARG A 40 0.56 5.00 -0.64
C ARG A 40 0.68 4.44 -2.05
N ASN A 41 0.86 5.30 -3.05
CA ASN A 41 1.06 4.87 -4.44
C ASN A 41 2.37 4.09 -4.63
N CYS A 42 3.42 4.45 -3.88
CA CYS A 42 4.68 3.69 -3.90
C CYS A 42 4.46 2.28 -3.32
N LEU A 43 3.72 2.16 -2.21
CA LEU A 43 3.39 0.85 -1.63
C LEU A 43 2.61 -0.03 -2.62
N ALA A 44 1.64 0.55 -3.33
CA ALA A 44 0.88 -0.18 -4.37
C ALA A 44 1.80 -0.64 -5.51
N LYS A 45 2.71 0.24 -5.96
CA LYS A 45 3.70 -0.10 -7.00
C LYS A 45 4.63 -1.22 -6.56
N TRP A 46 5.11 -1.21 -5.31
CA TRP A 46 5.96 -2.28 -4.77
C TRP A 46 5.20 -3.60 -4.65
N TYR A 47 3.94 -3.56 -4.23
CA TYR A 47 3.08 -4.75 -4.17
C TYR A 47 2.92 -5.39 -5.56
N ARG A 48 2.63 -4.59 -6.57
CA ARG A 48 2.53 -5.05 -7.96
C ARG A 48 3.87 -5.59 -8.48
N ALA A 49 4.98 -4.88 -8.26
CA ALA A 49 6.29 -5.34 -8.70
C ALA A 49 6.65 -6.71 -8.09
N ALA A 50 6.33 -6.92 -6.81
CA ALA A 50 6.52 -8.20 -6.13
C ALA A 50 5.63 -9.33 -6.69
N ALA A 51 4.48 -8.99 -7.30
CA ALA A 51 3.64 -9.94 -8.03
C ALA A 51 4.22 -10.24 -9.43
N ASP A 52 4.65 -9.20 -10.15
CA ASP A 52 5.27 -9.30 -11.46
C ASP A 52 6.53 -10.21 -11.42
N GLU A 53 7.37 -10.06 -10.40
CA GLU A 53 8.56 -10.92 -10.16
C GLU A 53 8.21 -12.40 -9.98
N ARG A 54 6.98 -12.71 -9.58
CA ARG A 54 6.47 -14.06 -9.37
C ARG A 54 5.59 -14.55 -10.53
N GLY A 55 5.47 -13.76 -11.60
CA GLY A 55 4.57 -14.06 -12.73
C GLY A 55 3.09 -14.04 -12.36
N LEU A 56 2.72 -13.35 -11.28
CA LEU A 56 1.33 -13.22 -10.83
C LEU A 56 0.71 -11.95 -11.43
N ALA A 57 -0.40 -12.10 -12.14
CA ALA A 57 -1.11 -10.96 -12.71
C ALA A 57 -1.84 -10.17 -11.62
N VAL A 58 -1.34 -8.97 -11.32
CA VAL A 58 -2.00 -7.99 -10.44
C VAL A 58 -2.07 -6.65 -11.18
N SER A 59 -3.28 -6.16 -11.40
CA SER A 59 -3.51 -4.86 -12.02
C SER A 59 -3.13 -3.70 -11.08
N ASP A 60 -2.92 -2.51 -11.65
CA ASP A 60 -2.67 -1.30 -10.87
C ASP A 60 -3.86 -0.95 -9.96
N GLY A 61 -5.09 -1.23 -10.41
CA GLY A 61 -6.31 -1.06 -9.63
C GLY A 61 -6.33 -1.96 -8.39
N GLU A 62 -6.08 -3.26 -8.56
CA GLU A 62 -6.04 -4.23 -7.45
C GLU A 62 -4.92 -3.90 -6.45
N ALA A 63 -3.74 -3.51 -6.95
CA ALA A 63 -2.62 -3.13 -6.09
C ALA A 63 -2.93 -1.88 -5.26
N ARG A 64 -3.60 -0.88 -5.86
CA ARG A 64 -4.04 0.32 -5.15
C ARG A 64 -5.14 -0.02 -4.16
N GLU A 65 -6.16 -0.76 -4.56
CA GLU A 65 -7.25 -1.18 -3.67
C GLU A 65 -6.72 -1.90 -2.43
N ARG A 66 -5.70 -2.76 -2.60
CA ARG A 66 -5.03 -3.43 -1.49
C ARG A 66 -4.44 -2.48 -0.45
N VAL A 67 -3.95 -1.30 -0.89
CA VAL A 67 -3.34 -0.28 -0.03
C VAL A 67 -4.36 0.74 0.46
N TYR A 68 -5.30 1.18 -0.38
CA TYR A 68 -6.31 2.20 -0.05
C TYR A 68 -7.52 1.63 0.69
N GLY A 69 -7.74 0.31 0.63
CA GLY A 69 -8.86 -0.38 1.29
C GLY A 69 -10.20 -0.23 0.57
N MET A 70 -10.20 0.44 -0.59
CA MET A 70 -11.33 0.66 -1.48
C MET A 70 -10.81 0.99 -2.89
N PRO A 71 -11.65 0.96 -3.93
CA PRO A 71 -11.26 1.41 -5.25
C PRO A 71 -10.65 2.81 -5.22
N TYR A 72 -9.52 3.01 -5.91
CA TYR A 72 -8.76 4.25 -5.84
C TYR A 72 -9.58 5.48 -6.25
N ASP A 73 -10.49 5.33 -7.22
CA ASP A 73 -11.35 6.42 -7.68
C ASP A 73 -12.34 6.85 -6.59
N GLU A 74 -12.85 5.91 -5.79
CA GLU A 74 -13.69 6.24 -4.63
C GLU A 74 -12.89 6.95 -3.54
N TRP A 75 -11.66 6.50 -3.28
CA TRP A 75 -10.80 7.14 -2.29
C TRP A 75 -10.46 8.57 -2.69
N LYS A 76 -10.07 8.77 -3.95
CA LYS A 76 -9.76 10.10 -4.51
C LYS A 76 -10.96 11.04 -4.39
N ALA A 77 -12.16 10.57 -4.71
CA ALA A 77 -13.37 11.38 -4.61
C ALA A 77 -13.72 11.79 -3.17
N ARG A 78 -13.39 10.97 -2.17
CA ARG A 78 -13.76 11.21 -0.76
C ARG A 78 -12.70 11.95 0.06
N HIS A 79 -11.42 11.80 -0.29
CA HIS A 79 -10.32 12.16 0.61
C HIS A 79 -9.18 12.95 -0.04
N GLN A 80 -9.18 13.10 -1.36
CA GLN A 80 -8.12 13.81 -2.07
C GLN A 80 -8.63 15.16 -2.59
N THR A 81 -8.04 16.25 -2.08
CA THR A 81 -8.25 17.64 -2.53
C THR A 81 -7.02 18.17 -3.22
#